data_AF-A0A5A7SX40-F1
#
_entry.id   AF-A0A5A7SX40-F1
#
_cell.length_a   1.000
_cell.length_b   1.000
_cell.length_c   1.000
_cell.angle_alpha   90.00
_cell.angle_beta   90.00
_cell.angle_gamma   90.00
#
_symmetry.space_group_name_H-M   'P 1'
#
loop_
_entity.id
_entity.type
_entity.pdbx_description
1 polymer ?
#
loop_
_entity_poly.entity_id
_entity_poly.type
_entity_poly.pdbx_seq_one_letter_code
_entity_poly.pdbx_strand_id
1 'polypeptide(L)'
;MRKALKVMFIGYPQGVKANSIEADPLTFEKSIVSDSKKQWKDAIEAKFFSLQKNQIWSLVSKLPNQKLIQSKWIYKIKSNTGGDSKPRYKARWTSLHNLCMEELKEVIYMAQPKGYEVKGKEDIVYCLHKSIYGVKQSPRQWYIRFDTFIIKQRFHRNSYDAYICWKLSQNGMYIFLLLYVDDMILVSKDYAKICELKKLLSNEFEMKDFGELKRILGIVVKRDREKGIVMNQNYCKASKM
;
A
#
# COMPACT_ATOMS: atom_id res chain seq x y z
N MET A 1 2.69 -15.08 -27.38
CA MET A 1 3.56 -15.27 -26.20
C MET A 1 2.77 -14.99 -24.93
N ARG A 2 2.76 -15.87 -23.91
CA ARG A 2 2.12 -15.58 -22.61
C ARG A 2 3.01 -14.62 -21.81
N LYS A 3 2.58 -13.37 -21.57
CA LYS A 3 3.29 -12.42 -20.71
C LYS A 3 2.59 -12.34 -19.36
N ALA A 4 3.37 -12.52 -18.29
CA ALA A 4 2.91 -12.30 -16.92
C ALA A 4 3.58 -11.02 -16.39
N LEU A 5 2.78 -10.04 -15.99
CA LEU A 5 3.24 -8.74 -15.51
C LEU A 5 2.84 -8.56 -14.05
N LYS A 6 3.77 -7.99 -13.28
CA LYS A 6 3.50 -7.64 -11.89
C LYS A 6 3.08 -6.18 -11.83
N VAL A 7 1.93 -5.93 -11.22
CA VAL A 7 1.50 -4.59 -10.89
C VAL A 7 1.27 -4.52 -9.39
N MET A 8 1.82 -3.50 -8.74
CA MET A 8 1.62 -3.35 -7.29
C MET A 8 0.71 -2.17 -7.03
N PHE A 9 -0.20 -2.32 -6.08
CA PHE A 9 -0.84 -1.17 -5.46
C PHE A 9 0.16 -0.48 -4.52
N ILE A 10 0.05 0.83 -4.39
CA ILE A 10 0.85 1.55 -3.39
C ILE A 10 0.23 1.28 -2.02
N GLY A 11 0.76 0.24 -1.38
CA GLY A 11 0.24 -0.27 -0.12
C GLY A 11 1.23 -1.01 0.79
N TYR A 12 2.54 -1.06 0.52
CA TYR A 12 3.72 -1.21 1.43
C TYR A 12 4.95 -1.76 0.67
N PRO A 13 6.21 -1.47 1.07
CA PRO A 13 7.39 -2.17 0.53
C PRO A 13 7.97 -3.15 1.55
N GLN A 14 8.06 -4.45 1.19
CA GLN A 14 8.99 -5.40 1.79
C GLN A 14 10.38 -5.28 1.13
N GLY A 15 11.41 -5.39 1.96
CA GLY A 15 12.75 -4.87 1.69
C GLY A 15 13.71 -5.81 0.99
N VAL A 16 14.91 -5.28 0.68
CA VAL A 16 16.15 -6.05 0.52
C VAL A 16 17.36 -5.17 0.89
N LYS A 17 18.22 -5.80 1.71
CA LYS A 17 19.65 -5.68 2.06
C LYS A 17 20.41 -4.34 2.03
N ALA A 18 21.20 -4.22 3.11
CA ALA A 18 22.03 -3.11 3.53
C ALA A 18 23.22 -2.85 2.61
N ASN A 19 23.32 -1.60 2.17
CA ASN A 19 24.56 -0.85 2.16
C ASN A 19 24.26 0.42 2.98
N SER A 20 25.24 0.89 3.76
CA SER A 20 25.14 1.95 4.78
C SER A 20 24.24 3.13 4.39
N ILE A 21 22.98 3.10 4.87
CA ILE A 21 22.01 4.19 4.82
C ILE A 21 21.63 4.48 6.27
N GLU A 22 21.56 5.77 6.61
CA GLU A 22 21.08 6.30 7.90
C GLU A 22 19.85 5.50 8.39
N ALA A 23 19.85 5.04 9.65
CA ALA A 23 18.79 4.16 10.15
C ALA A 23 17.43 4.86 10.24
N ASP A 24 16.35 4.16 9.91
CA ASP A 24 14.98 4.70 9.99
C ASP A 24 14.65 5.13 11.45
N PRO A 25 14.21 6.39 11.70
CA PRO A 25 13.84 6.81 13.04
C PRO A 25 12.56 6.10 13.48
N LEU A 26 12.57 5.51 14.67
CA LEU A 26 11.42 4.76 15.22
C LEU A 26 10.33 5.67 15.84
N THR A 27 10.64 6.95 16.00
CA THR A 27 9.85 7.94 16.75
C THR A 27 10.01 9.33 16.16
N PHE A 28 8.97 10.16 16.30
CA PHE A 28 9.01 11.57 15.89
C PHE A 28 10.20 12.32 16.49
N GLU A 29 10.47 12.15 17.78
CA GLU A 29 11.60 12.78 18.49
C GLU A 29 12.95 12.46 17.85
N LYS A 30 13.20 11.18 17.54
CA LYS A 30 14.43 10.78 16.82
C LYS A 30 14.52 11.40 15.41
N SER A 31 13.39 11.57 14.72
CA SER A 31 13.37 12.19 13.38
C SER A 31 13.63 13.70 13.40
N ILE A 32 13.36 14.40 14.51
CA ILE A 32 13.61 15.85 14.66
C ILE A 32 15.00 16.18 15.21
N VAL A 33 15.75 15.17 15.66
CA VAL A 33 17.11 15.30 16.21
C VAL A 33 18.18 14.88 15.18
N SER A 34 17.84 14.03 14.20
CA SER A 34 18.77 13.60 13.14
C SER A 34 19.22 14.74 12.22
N ASP A 35 20.39 14.61 11.60
CA ASP A 35 20.92 15.55 10.58
C ASP A 35 19.96 15.71 9.38
N SER A 36 19.17 14.68 9.09
CA SER A 36 18.13 14.65 8.06
C SER A 36 16.76 15.22 8.50
N LYS A 37 16.73 16.08 9.55
CA LYS A 37 15.50 16.67 10.15
C LYS A 37 14.61 17.38 9.13
N LYS A 38 15.20 18.16 8.22
CA LYS A 38 14.45 18.97 7.26
C LYS A 38 13.64 18.08 6.32
N GLN A 39 14.27 17.02 5.81
CA GLN A 39 13.65 16.07 4.90
C GLN A 39 12.53 15.28 5.58
N TRP A 40 12.68 14.95 6.87
CA TRP A 40 11.61 14.32 7.64
C TRP A 40 10.42 15.27 7.86
N LYS A 41 10.66 16.53 8.21
CA LYS A 41 9.59 17.54 8.34
C LYS A 41 8.83 17.74 7.04
N ASP A 42 9.55 17.94 5.93
CA ASP A 42 8.94 18.12 4.61
C ASP A 42 8.08 16.90 4.23
N ALA A 43 8.54 15.68 4.54
CA ALA A 43 7.79 14.45 4.28
C ALA A 43 6.54 14.30 5.15
N ILE A 44 6.59 14.74 6.42
CA ILE A 44 5.44 14.73 7.33
C ILE A 44 4.42 15.77 6.88
N GLU A 45 4.85 17.00 6.62
CA GLU A 45 3.97 18.10 6.18
C GLU A 45 3.30 17.76 4.85
N ALA A 46 4.07 17.31 3.85
CA ALA A 46 3.50 16.88 2.58
C ALA A 46 2.45 15.79 2.76
N LYS A 47 2.68 14.83 3.69
CA LYS A 47 1.69 13.79 3.97
C LYS A 47 0.47 14.35 4.69
N PHE A 48 0.66 15.21 5.69
CA PHE A 48 -0.43 15.83 6.45
C PHE A 48 -1.33 16.67 5.54
N PHE A 49 -0.74 17.56 4.72
CA PHE A 49 -1.48 18.38 3.75
C PHE A 49 -2.19 17.53 2.70
N SER A 50 -1.57 16.46 2.20
CA SER A 50 -2.22 15.54 1.26
C SER A 50 -3.49 14.92 1.85
N LEU A 51 -3.44 14.54 3.13
CA LEU A 51 -4.58 13.93 3.79
C LEU A 51 -5.69 14.96 4.07
N GLN A 52 -5.31 16.20 4.44
CA GLN A 52 -6.25 17.33 4.61
C GLN A 52 -6.94 17.68 3.28
N LYS A 53 -6.19 17.78 2.18
CA LYS A 53 -6.73 18.02 0.82
C LYS A 53 -7.73 16.95 0.40
N ASN A 54 -7.48 15.69 0.78
CA ASN A 54 -8.37 14.58 0.50
C ASN A 54 -9.58 14.48 1.44
N GLN A 55 -9.76 15.46 2.34
CA GLN A 55 -10.84 15.52 3.33
C GLN A 55 -10.99 14.21 4.10
N ILE A 56 -9.86 13.65 4.55
CA ILE A 56 -9.86 12.37 5.26
C ILE A 56 -10.44 12.52 6.67
N TRP A 57 -10.36 13.72 7.26
CA TRP A 57 -10.86 14.01 8.59
C TRP A 57 -11.44 15.41 8.75
N SER A 58 -12.21 15.59 9.82
CA SER A 58 -12.56 16.90 10.39
C SER A 58 -12.13 16.99 11.85
N LEU A 59 -11.89 18.20 12.34
CA LEU A 59 -11.66 18.46 13.76
C LEU A 59 -13.00 18.59 14.47
N VAL A 60 -13.18 17.86 15.57
CA VAL A 60 -14.38 17.88 16.40
C VAL A 60 -13.99 17.96 17.87
N SER A 61 -14.87 18.52 18.70
CA SER A 61 -14.71 18.43 20.15
C SER A 61 -14.88 16.98 20.61
N LYS A 62 -14.02 16.57 21.53
CA LYS A 62 -14.06 15.29 22.21
C LYS A 62 -15.29 15.24 23.10
N LEU A 63 -16.10 14.21 22.93
CA LEU A 63 -17.22 13.90 23.80
C LEU A 63 -16.75 13.10 25.03
N PRO A 64 -17.44 13.21 26.18
CA PRO A 64 -17.18 12.37 27.34
C PRO A 64 -17.30 10.88 26.97
N ASN A 65 -16.38 10.04 27.43
CA ASN A 65 -16.33 8.58 27.18
C ASN A 65 -16.16 8.14 25.72
N GLN A 66 -15.74 9.04 24.82
CA GLN A 66 -15.48 8.71 23.43
C GLN A 66 -14.22 7.85 23.28
N LYS A 67 -14.34 6.70 22.60
CA LYS A 67 -13.21 5.80 22.33
C LYS A 67 -12.27 6.43 21.30
N LEU A 68 -11.08 6.81 21.75
CA LEU A 68 -10.05 7.41 20.90
C LEU A 68 -9.03 6.38 20.44
N ILE A 69 -8.77 6.38 19.14
CA ILE A 69 -7.69 5.59 18.55
C ILE A 69 -6.40 6.41 18.62
N GLN A 70 -5.37 5.83 19.23
CA GLN A 70 -4.03 6.42 19.24
C GLN A 70 -3.44 6.42 17.83
N SER A 71 -2.63 7.44 17.53
CA SER A 71 -2.01 7.60 16.22
C SER A 71 -0.48 7.58 16.33
N LYS A 72 0.19 7.12 15.27
CA LYS A 72 1.66 7.09 15.20
C LYS A 72 2.14 7.45 13.81
N TRP A 73 3.33 8.04 13.76
CA TRP A 73 4.09 8.22 12.52
C TRP A 73 5.03 7.04 12.28
N ILE A 74 4.96 6.46 11.09
CA ILE A 74 5.92 5.48 10.57
C ILE A 74 6.82 6.19 9.57
N TYR A 75 8.12 6.07 9.77
CA TYR A 75 9.15 6.65 8.94
C TYR A 75 9.81 5.57 8.09
N LYS A 76 10.12 5.90 6.84
CA LYS A 76 10.85 5.02 5.95
C LYS A 76 11.67 5.81 4.94
N ILE A 77 12.97 5.55 4.90
CA ILE A 77 13.84 6.01 3.82
C ILE A 77 13.73 5.02 2.66
N LYS A 78 13.57 5.55 1.45
CA LYS A 78 13.58 4.75 0.22
C LYS A 78 14.74 5.18 -0.66
N SER A 79 15.65 4.26 -0.98
CA SER A 79 16.58 4.44 -2.08
C SER A 79 15.84 4.28 -3.41
N ASN A 80 16.11 5.17 -4.37
CA ASN A 80 15.57 5.06 -5.73
C ASN A 80 16.41 4.03 -6.51
N THR A 81 15.75 3.04 -7.08
CA THR A 81 16.39 1.98 -7.89
C THR A 81 16.58 2.39 -9.36
N GLY A 82 16.42 3.67 -9.71
CA GLY A 82 16.24 4.14 -11.08
C GLY A 82 16.92 5.47 -11.41
N GLY A 83 18.18 5.64 -11.01
CA GLY A 83 19.06 6.71 -11.52
C GLY A 83 19.02 8.05 -10.77
N ASP A 84 18.02 8.29 -9.93
CA ASP A 84 17.97 9.50 -9.08
C ASP A 84 18.67 9.22 -7.74
N SER A 85 19.85 9.81 -7.54
CA SER A 85 20.83 9.46 -6.49
C SER A 85 20.45 9.93 -5.09
N LYS A 86 19.31 10.60 -4.90
CA LYS A 86 18.87 11.11 -3.60
C LYS A 86 17.89 10.15 -2.89
N PRO A 87 18.11 9.86 -1.59
CA PRO A 87 17.17 9.07 -0.80
C PRO A 87 15.84 9.81 -0.61
N ARG A 88 14.72 9.10 -0.78
CA ARG A 88 13.37 9.66 -0.61
C ARG A 88 12.83 9.31 0.77
N TYR A 89 12.61 10.35 1.57
CA TYR A 89 11.98 10.27 2.89
C TYR A 89 10.47 10.11 2.75
N LYS A 90 9.89 9.18 3.51
CA LYS A 90 8.44 8.97 3.55
C LYS A 90 7.96 8.85 4.99
N ALA A 91 7.04 9.73 5.37
CA ALA A 91 6.27 9.63 6.59
C ALA A 91 4.88 9.07 6.29
N ARG A 92 4.36 8.24 7.20
CA ARG A 92 3.01 7.67 7.13
C ARG A 92 2.33 7.84 8.47
N TRP A 93 1.18 8.48 8.47
CA TRP A 93 0.31 8.52 9.63
C TRP A 93 -0.56 7.27 9.67
N THR A 94 -0.53 6.57 10.81
CA THR A 94 -1.25 5.31 11.01
C THR A 94 -1.97 5.33 12.34
N SER A 95 -3.05 4.57 12.47
CA SER A 95 -3.58 4.20 13.78
C SER A 95 -2.66 3.17 14.46
N LEU A 96 -2.51 3.29 15.78
CA LEU A 96 -1.71 2.39 16.63
C LEU A 96 -2.48 1.13 17.03
N HIS A 97 -3.80 1.13 16.85
CA HIS A 97 -4.67 0.04 17.26
C HIS A 97 -5.31 -0.69 16.09
N ASN A 98 -5.18 -2.02 16.11
CA ASN A 98 -6.01 -2.98 15.39
C ASN A 98 -7.41 -3.04 16.04
N LEU A 99 -8.14 -1.93 16.09
CA LEU A 99 -9.55 -1.99 16.48
C LEU A 99 -10.28 -2.86 15.42
N CYS A 100 -10.74 -4.03 15.86
CA CYS A 100 -11.68 -4.85 15.13
C CYS A 100 -13.05 -4.18 15.30
N MET A 101 -13.43 -3.34 14.34
CA MET A 101 -14.78 -2.81 14.25
C MET A 101 -15.35 -3.40 12.97
N GLU A 102 -16.39 -4.23 13.10
CA GLU A 102 -16.89 -5.13 12.05
C GLU A 102 -17.50 -4.43 10.84
N GLU A 103 -17.83 -3.13 10.94
CA GLU A 103 -18.32 -2.32 9.82
C GLU A 103 -17.78 -0.89 9.85
N LEU A 104 -17.62 -0.28 8.67
CA LEU A 104 -17.26 1.14 8.52
C LEU A 104 -18.43 2.10 8.76
N LYS A 105 -19.52 1.62 9.35
CA LYS A 105 -20.64 2.48 9.77
C LYS A 105 -20.27 3.33 10.99
N GLU A 106 -19.22 2.97 11.71
CA GLU A 106 -18.84 3.65 12.94
C GLU A 106 -17.84 4.77 12.67
N VAL A 107 -18.16 5.97 13.17
CA VAL A 107 -17.30 7.14 13.10
C VAL A 107 -16.05 6.90 13.96
N ILE A 108 -14.87 6.94 13.34
CA ILE A 108 -13.61 6.72 14.04
C ILE A 108 -13.04 8.07 14.49
N TYR A 109 -12.68 8.15 15.77
CA TYR A 109 -12.03 9.32 16.35
C TYR A 109 -10.58 9.01 16.71
N MET A 110 -9.68 9.92 16.36
CA MET A 110 -8.24 9.80 16.57
C MET A 110 -7.68 10.96 17.37
N ALA A 111 -6.75 10.64 18.26
CA ALA A 111 -5.97 11.65 18.97
C ALA A 111 -5.07 12.43 17.99
N GLN A 112 -4.77 13.69 18.34
CA GLN A 112 -3.83 14.51 17.59
C GLN A 112 -2.47 13.82 17.50
N PRO A 113 -1.78 13.86 16.34
CA PRO A 113 -0.46 13.27 16.24
C PRO A 113 0.54 14.04 17.10
N LYS A 114 1.41 13.31 17.80
CA LYS A 114 2.54 13.89 18.53
C LYS A 114 3.31 14.88 17.66
N GLY A 115 3.54 16.07 18.20
CA GLY A 115 4.25 17.17 17.52
C GLY A 115 3.36 18.11 16.70
N TYR A 116 2.06 17.81 16.55
CA TYR A 116 1.06 18.65 15.88
C TYR A 116 -0.12 18.99 16.81
N GLU A 117 0.06 18.79 18.10
CA GLU A 117 -0.91 19.15 19.13
C GLU A 117 -1.03 20.67 19.23
N VAL A 118 -2.26 21.18 19.16
CA VAL A 118 -2.51 22.61 19.33
C VAL A 118 -2.76 22.90 20.80
N LYS A 119 -1.85 23.66 21.44
CA LYS A 119 -1.98 24.07 22.85
C LYS A 119 -3.33 24.78 23.09
N GLY A 120 -4.02 24.40 24.16
CA GLY A 120 -5.37 24.91 24.47
C GLY A 120 -6.51 24.27 23.67
N LYS A 121 -6.20 23.28 22.81
CA LYS A 121 -7.17 22.50 22.01
C LYS A 121 -6.97 21.00 22.22
N GLU A 122 -6.62 20.60 23.43
CA GLU A 122 -6.37 19.19 23.78
C GLU A 122 -7.64 18.34 23.69
N ASP A 123 -8.80 18.96 23.90
CA ASP A 123 -10.12 18.35 23.72
C ASP A 123 -10.58 18.31 22.26
N ILE A 124 -9.73 18.64 21.29
CA ILE A 124 -10.05 18.49 19.87
C ILE A 124 -9.43 17.20 19.33
N VAL A 125 -10.24 16.43 18.61
CA VAL A 125 -9.87 15.14 18.03
C VAL A 125 -10.19 15.08 16.54
N TYR A 126 -9.51 14.20 15.82
CA TYR A 126 -9.74 13.96 14.40
C TYR A 126 -10.85 12.93 14.20
N CYS A 127 -11.97 13.34 13.60
CA CYS A 127 -13.03 12.47 13.12
C CYS A 127 -12.68 12.00 11.70
N LEU A 128 -12.43 10.70 11.50
CA LEU A 128 -12.11 10.13 10.19
C LEU A 128 -13.38 9.90 9.37
N HIS A 129 -13.40 10.45 8.16
CA HIS A 129 -14.43 10.18 7.15
C HIS A 129 -14.01 9.09 6.17
N LYS A 130 -12.72 8.76 6.13
CA LYS A 130 -12.12 7.75 5.24
C LYS A 130 -11.15 6.88 6.02
N SER A 131 -11.06 5.61 5.61
CA SER A 131 -10.16 4.64 6.23
C SER A 131 -8.68 5.03 6.01
N ILE A 132 -7.90 5.10 7.07
CA ILE A 132 -6.44 5.31 7.00
C ILE A 132 -5.67 4.02 7.26
N TYR A 133 -4.36 4.02 7.00
CA TYR A 133 -3.56 2.84 7.27
C TYR A 133 -3.53 2.49 8.78
N GLY A 134 -3.44 1.20 9.10
CA GLY A 134 -3.41 0.67 10.47
C GLY A 134 -4.77 0.30 11.05
N VAL A 135 -5.87 0.66 10.38
CA VAL A 135 -7.21 0.19 10.73
C VAL A 135 -7.46 -1.11 9.96
N LYS A 136 -7.95 -2.17 10.64
CA LYS A 136 -8.31 -3.46 10.00
C LYS A 136 -9.30 -3.32 8.83
N GLN A 137 -10.06 -2.24 8.81
CA GLN A 137 -11.07 -1.95 7.80
C GLN A 137 -10.47 -1.54 6.45
N SER A 138 -9.30 -0.91 6.43
CA SER A 138 -8.72 -0.34 5.21
C SER A 138 -8.41 -1.40 4.15
N PRO A 139 -7.76 -2.54 4.48
CA PRO A 139 -7.57 -3.62 3.52
C PRO A 139 -8.89 -4.24 3.03
N ARG A 140 -9.88 -4.40 3.93
CA ARG A 140 -11.19 -4.98 3.59
C ARG A 140 -11.98 -4.09 2.63
N GLN A 141 -12.04 -2.78 2.87
CA GLN A 141 -12.72 -1.85 1.97
C GLN A 141 -12.04 -1.74 0.62
N TRP A 142 -10.71 -1.71 0.64
CA TRP A 142 -9.94 -1.71 -0.58
C TRP A 142 -10.27 -2.96 -1.42
N TYR A 143 -10.32 -4.14 -0.77
CA TYR A 143 -10.74 -5.37 -1.42
C TYR A 143 -12.18 -5.31 -1.95
N ILE A 144 -13.16 -4.83 -1.17
CA ILE A 144 -14.57 -4.70 -1.61
C ILE A 144 -14.68 -3.78 -2.83
N ARG A 145 -13.98 -2.64 -2.82
CA ARG A 145 -13.96 -1.70 -3.96
C ARG A 145 -13.31 -2.34 -5.18
N PHE A 146 -12.18 -3.02 -4.99
CA PHE A 146 -11.48 -3.75 -6.04
C PHE A 146 -12.35 -4.84 -6.66
N ASP A 147 -12.97 -5.64 -5.82
CA ASP A 147 -13.82 -6.74 -6.20
C ASP A 147 -15.05 -6.27 -6.99
N THR A 148 -15.72 -5.21 -6.51
CA THR A 148 -16.82 -4.55 -7.24
C THR A 148 -16.37 -4.05 -8.61
N PHE A 149 -15.18 -3.43 -8.68
CA PHE A 149 -14.62 -2.94 -9.94
C PHE A 149 -14.34 -4.08 -10.93
N ILE A 150 -13.70 -5.18 -10.48
CA ILE A 150 -13.34 -6.30 -11.35
C ILE A 150 -14.58 -7.03 -11.90
N ILE A 151 -15.61 -7.22 -11.08
CA ILE A 151 -16.91 -7.75 -11.55
C ILE A 151 -17.51 -6.83 -12.62
N LYS A 152 -17.48 -5.50 -12.39
CA LYS A 152 -17.93 -4.51 -13.38
C LYS A 152 -17.14 -4.60 -14.69
N GLN A 153 -15.85 -4.92 -14.63
CA GLN A 153 -15.01 -5.17 -15.80
C GLN A 153 -15.24 -6.54 -16.47
N ARG A 154 -16.29 -7.28 -16.07
CA ARG A 154 -16.68 -8.60 -16.61
C ARG A 154 -15.64 -9.70 -16.37
N PHE A 155 -14.96 -9.65 -15.24
CA PHE A 155 -14.18 -10.79 -14.76
C PHE A 155 -15.05 -11.74 -13.95
N HIS A 156 -14.73 -13.01 -14.04
CA HIS A 156 -15.31 -14.09 -13.26
C HIS A 156 -14.33 -14.51 -12.17
N ARG A 157 -14.86 -14.82 -10.98
CA ARG A 157 -14.06 -15.42 -9.92
C ARG A 157 -13.87 -16.90 -10.20
N ASN A 158 -12.70 -17.41 -9.83
CA ASN A 158 -12.47 -18.84 -9.82
C ASN A 158 -13.23 -19.49 -8.65
N SER A 159 -13.79 -20.69 -8.87
CA SER A 159 -14.58 -21.41 -7.87
C SER A 159 -13.75 -22.02 -6.75
N TYR A 160 -12.46 -22.25 -7.00
CA TYR A 160 -11.55 -22.90 -6.05
C TYR A 160 -10.68 -21.90 -5.27
N ASP A 161 -10.41 -20.72 -5.85
CA ASP A 161 -9.53 -19.71 -5.27
C ASP A 161 -10.08 -18.31 -5.57
N ALA A 162 -10.60 -17.64 -4.54
CA ALA A 162 -11.19 -16.31 -4.64
C ALA A 162 -10.19 -15.21 -5.04
N TYR A 163 -8.88 -15.47 -4.93
CA TYR A 163 -7.82 -14.55 -5.33
C TYR A 163 -7.49 -14.62 -6.82
N ILE A 164 -8.04 -15.59 -7.54
CA ILE A 164 -7.87 -15.76 -8.98
C ILE A 164 -9.15 -15.33 -9.70
N CYS A 165 -9.02 -14.30 -10.53
CA CYS A 165 -10.05 -13.82 -11.43
C CYS A 165 -9.63 -14.10 -12.87
N TRP A 166 -10.60 -14.36 -13.74
CA TRP A 166 -10.35 -14.56 -15.16
C TRP A 166 -11.39 -13.87 -16.01
N LYS A 167 -11.01 -13.52 -17.23
CA LYS A 167 -11.91 -12.95 -18.24
C LYS A 167 -11.58 -13.54 -19.60
N LEU A 168 -12.61 -13.92 -20.35
CA LEU A 168 -12.48 -14.29 -21.75
C LEU A 168 -12.57 -13.03 -22.61
N SER A 169 -11.54 -12.78 -23.42
CA SER A 169 -11.55 -11.70 -24.42
C SER A 169 -12.43 -12.09 -25.60
N GLN A 170 -12.86 -11.10 -26.39
CA GLN A 170 -13.64 -11.31 -27.62
C GLN A 170 -12.92 -12.26 -28.61
N ASN A 171 -11.59 -12.26 -28.59
CA ASN A 171 -10.75 -13.11 -29.44
C ASN A 171 -10.56 -14.53 -28.87
N GLY A 172 -11.37 -14.95 -27.89
CA GLY A 172 -11.27 -16.26 -27.23
C GLY A 172 -10.04 -16.44 -26.33
N MET A 173 -9.29 -15.38 -26.05
CA MET A 173 -8.08 -15.43 -25.22
C MET A 173 -8.39 -15.10 -23.76
N TYR A 174 -7.86 -15.91 -22.85
CA TYR A 174 -8.00 -15.68 -21.42
C TYR A 174 -7.03 -14.63 -20.88
N ILE A 175 -7.55 -13.79 -19.99
CA ILE A 175 -6.79 -12.88 -19.13
C ILE A 175 -7.02 -13.35 -17.69
N PHE A 176 -5.95 -13.69 -16.99
CA PHE A 176 -5.99 -14.01 -15.57
C PHE A 176 -5.46 -12.83 -14.76
N LEU A 177 -6.11 -12.57 -13.64
CA LEU A 177 -5.71 -11.61 -12.63
C LEU A 177 -5.61 -12.38 -11.32
N LEU A 178 -4.42 -12.37 -10.72
CA LEU A 178 -4.19 -12.94 -9.40
C LEU A 178 -3.90 -11.78 -8.44
N LEU A 179 -4.63 -11.73 -7.34
CA LEU A 179 -4.49 -10.70 -6.32
C LEU A 179 -4.03 -11.32 -5.00
N TYR A 180 -2.83 -10.96 -4.56
CA TYR A 180 -2.31 -11.31 -3.24
C TYR A 180 -2.00 -10.06 -2.45
N VAL A 181 -2.90 -9.67 -1.54
CA VAL A 181 -2.79 -8.44 -0.73
C VAL A 181 -2.51 -7.23 -1.65
N ASP A 182 -1.31 -6.64 -1.58
CA ASP A 182 -0.91 -5.46 -2.37
C ASP A 182 -0.33 -5.81 -3.75
N ASP A 183 -0.05 -7.10 -4.00
CA ASP A 183 0.58 -7.60 -5.22
C ASP A 183 -0.47 -8.13 -6.19
N MET A 184 -0.43 -7.63 -7.43
CA MET A 184 -1.26 -8.13 -8.53
C MET A 184 -0.40 -8.74 -9.63
N ILE A 185 -0.82 -9.89 -10.13
CA ILE A 185 -0.25 -10.49 -11.33
C ILE A 185 -1.33 -10.50 -12.42
N LEU A 186 -0.97 -9.97 -13.59
CA LEU A 186 -1.78 -10.08 -14.80
C LEU A 186 -1.11 -11.05 -15.76
N VAL A 187 -1.84 -12.07 -16.20
CA VAL A 187 -1.35 -13.10 -17.13
C VAL A 187 -2.26 -13.19 -18.34
N SER A 188 -1.71 -12.99 -19.53
CA SER A 188 -2.44 -13.21 -20.79
C SER A 188 -1.49 -13.58 -21.93
N LYS A 189 -2.02 -14.24 -22.97
CA LYS A 189 -1.35 -14.38 -24.28
C LYS A 189 -1.32 -13.06 -25.05
N ASP A 190 -2.27 -12.18 -24.78
CA ASP A 190 -2.44 -10.90 -25.45
C ASP A 190 -1.90 -9.77 -24.57
N TYR A 191 -0.75 -9.21 -24.97
CA TYR A 191 -0.10 -8.13 -24.23
C TYR A 191 -0.86 -6.80 -24.35
N ALA A 192 -1.53 -6.54 -25.48
CA ALA A 192 -2.28 -5.31 -25.67
C ALA A 192 -3.44 -5.24 -24.66
N LYS A 193 -4.11 -6.38 -24.43
CA LYS A 193 -5.16 -6.49 -23.40
C LYS A 193 -4.63 -6.31 -21.98
N ILE A 194 -3.41 -6.74 -21.68
CA ILE A 194 -2.78 -6.44 -20.38
C ILE A 194 -2.56 -4.93 -20.24
N CYS A 195 -2.08 -4.25 -21.28
CA CYS A 195 -1.88 -2.80 -21.26
C CYS A 195 -3.20 -2.03 -21.09
N GLU A 196 -4.28 -2.46 -21.75
CA GLU A 196 -5.62 -1.89 -21.59
C GLU A 196 -6.11 -2.03 -20.14
N LEU A 197 -6.02 -3.24 -19.57
CA LEU A 197 -6.40 -3.52 -18.19
C LEU A 197 -5.57 -2.72 -17.19
N LYS A 198 -4.26 -2.57 -17.44
CA LYS A 198 -3.37 -1.72 -16.62
C LYS A 198 -3.86 -0.28 -16.57
N LYS A 199 -4.22 0.30 -17.73
CA LYS A 199 -4.75 1.66 -17.80
C LYS A 199 -6.06 1.80 -17.03
N LEU A 200 -6.97 0.85 -17.19
CA LEU A 200 -8.24 0.83 -16.46
C LEU A 200 -8.02 0.80 -14.95
N LEU A 201 -7.14 -0.09 -14.50
CA LEU A 201 -6.80 -0.21 -13.08
C LEU A 201 -6.10 1.06 -12.57
N SER A 202 -5.18 1.66 -13.33
CA SER A 202 -4.43 2.84 -12.89
C SER A 202 -5.29 4.10 -12.81
N ASN A 203 -6.39 4.15 -13.55
CA ASN A 203 -7.36 5.24 -13.48
C ASN A 203 -8.21 5.13 -12.21
N GLU A 204 -8.51 3.92 -11.76
CA GLU A 204 -9.34 3.68 -10.57
C GLU A 204 -8.52 3.64 -9.28
N PHE A 205 -7.28 3.14 -9.34
CA PHE A 205 -6.47 2.83 -8.18
C PHE A 205 -5.05 3.37 -8.31
N GLU A 206 -4.49 3.84 -7.18
CA GLU A 206 -3.09 4.23 -7.10
C GLU A 206 -2.19 2.99 -7.16
N MET A 207 -1.55 2.77 -8.31
CA MET A 207 -0.72 1.60 -8.57
C MET A 207 0.56 1.95 -9.32
N LYS A 208 1.56 1.09 -9.17
CA LYS A 208 2.83 1.17 -9.87
C LYS A 208 3.08 -0.11 -10.64
N ASP A 209 3.38 0.04 -11.92
CA ASP A 209 3.78 -1.05 -12.80
C ASP A 209 5.25 -1.41 -12.57
N PHE A 210 5.51 -2.68 -12.30
CA PHE A 210 6.86 -3.22 -12.14
C PHE A 210 7.33 -3.99 -13.37
N GLY A 211 6.54 -3.95 -14.45
CA GLY A 211 6.83 -4.62 -15.70
C GLY A 211 6.72 -6.14 -15.54
N GLU A 212 7.66 -6.85 -16.15
CA GLU A 212 7.64 -8.29 -16.17
C GLU A 212 7.84 -8.89 -14.77
N LEU A 213 7.02 -9.91 -14.44
CA LEU A 213 7.10 -10.59 -13.16
C LEU A 213 8.42 -11.36 -13.04
N LYS A 214 9.37 -10.81 -12.28
CA LYS A 214 10.67 -11.42 -11.93
C LYS A 214 10.73 -11.95 -10.50
N ARG A 215 9.94 -11.38 -9.59
CA ARG A 215 9.88 -11.77 -8.18
C ARG A 215 8.50 -11.54 -7.58
N ILE A 216 7.99 -12.51 -6.83
CA ILE A 216 6.77 -12.39 -6.03
C ILE A 216 6.91 -13.19 -4.73
N LEU A 217 6.55 -12.61 -3.58
CA LEU A 217 6.58 -13.28 -2.27
C LEU A 217 7.90 -14.00 -1.95
N GLY A 218 9.03 -13.37 -2.30
CA GLY A 218 10.37 -13.97 -2.12
C GLY A 218 10.76 -15.01 -3.18
N ILE A 219 9.81 -15.47 -4.00
CA ILE A 219 10.03 -16.38 -5.13
C ILE A 219 10.60 -15.59 -6.31
N VAL A 220 11.77 -16.01 -6.81
CA VAL A 220 12.35 -15.52 -8.06
C VAL A 220 11.78 -16.34 -9.20
N VAL A 221 11.22 -15.65 -10.18
CA VAL A 221 10.65 -16.25 -11.39
C VAL A 221 11.60 -15.97 -12.55
N LYS A 222 12.19 -17.03 -13.10
CA LYS A 222 12.94 -16.98 -14.36
C LYS A 222 12.09 -17.65 -15.44
N ARG A 223 11.94 -16.99 -16.59
CA ARG A 223 11.25 -17.55 -17.75
C ARG A 223 12.29 -17.86 -18.81
N ASP A 224 12.35 -19.13 -19.19
CA ASP A 224 13.10 -19.60 -20.32
C ASP A 224 12.11 -20.06 -21.40
N ARG A 225 12.36 -19.69 -22.66
CA ARG A 225 11.46 -20.03 -23.78
C ARG A 225 11.49 -21.52 -24.10
N GLU A 226 12.63 -22.17 -23.88
CA GLU A 226 12.86 -23.58 -24.18
C GLU A 226 12.66 -24.44 -22.93
N LYS A 227 13.13 -23.96 -21.77
CA LYS A 227 13.11 -24.72 -20.51
C LYS A 227 11.91 -24.45 -19.61
N GLY A 228 11.00 -23.58 -20.04
CA GLY A 228 9.79 -23.24 -19.29
C GLY A 228 10.01 -22.23 -18.16
N ILE A 229 9.15 -22.27 -17.13
CA ILE A 229 9.20 -21.32 -16.00
C ILE A 229 9.91 -21.98 -14.83
N VAL A 230 11.01 -21.39 -14.38
CA VAL A 230 11.73 -21.81 -13.18
C VAL A 230 11.40 -20.85 -12.04
N MET A 231 10.87 -21.41 -10.95
CA MET A 231 10.58 -20.68 -9.72
C MET A 231 11.55 -21.13 -8.63
N ASN A 232 12.24 -20.19 -7.99
CA ASN A 232 13.16 -20.48 -6.90
C ASN A 232 12.83 -19.62 -5.68
N GLN A 233 12.60 -20.25 -4.54
CA GLN A 233 12.38 -19.59 -3.27
C GLN A 233 13.66 -19.64 -2.42
N ASN A 234 14.43 -18.55 -2.45
CA ASN A 234 15.56 -18.39 -1.54
C ASN A 234 15.05 -17.78 -0.23
N TYR A 235 14.90 -18.60 0.82
CA TYR A 235 14.77 -18.07 2.18
C TYR A 235 16.02 -17.24 2.50
N CYS A 236 15.85 -15.94 2.73
CA CYS A 236 16.92 -15.17 3.35
C CYS A 236 17.09 -15.72 4.77
N LYS A 237 18.22 -16.39 5.03
CA LYS A 237 18.67 -16.74 6.38
C LYS A 237 18.53 -15.51 7.29
N ALA A 238 17.97 -15.74 8.47
CA ALA A 238 18.07 -14.81 9.58
C ALA A 238 19.56 -14.54 9.84
N SER A 239 19.98 -13.28 9.78
CA SER A 239 21.15 -12.86 10.55
C SER A 239 20.61 -12.46 11.92
N LYS A 240 20.60 -13.44 12.82
CA LYS A 240 20.66 -13.19 14.25
C LYS A 240 22.13 -12.88 14.59
N MET A 241 22.27 -12.02 15.60
CA MET A 241 23.49 -11.50 16.24
C MET A 241 24.12 -10.31 15.51
#